data_AF-A0A1F6RED8-F1
#
_entry.id   AF-A0A1F6RED8-F1
#
_cell.length_a   1.000
_cell.length_b   1.000
_cell.length_c   1.000
_cell.angle_alpha   90.00
_cell.angle_beta   90.00
_cell.angle_gamma   90.00
#
_symmetry.space_group_name_H-M   'P 1'
#
loop_
_entity.id
_entity.type
_entity.pdbx_description
1 polymer ?
#
loop_
_entity_poly.entity_id
_entity_poly.type
_entity_poly.pdbx_seq_one_letter_code
_entity_poly.pdbx_strand_id
1 'polypeptide(L)' 'MSLALGYAEEQYCLSCLSKMHDQSMESMFDFVYGYVQSRDCFKKEWVKMKDKSECPLPNDCVIRKCFKWTMT' A
#
# COMPACT_ATOMS: atom_id res chain seq x y z
N MET A 1 -2.47 -0.47 -6.30
CA MET A 1 -1.22 -1.24 -6.10
C MET A 1 -0.72 -1.83 -7.40
N SER A 2 -1.57 -2.52 -8.17
CA SER A 2 -1.22 -3.18 -9.44
C SER A 2 -0.64 -2.21 -10.49
N LEU A 3 -1.29 -1.06 -10.71
CA LEU A 3 -0.79 -0.01 -11.60
C LEU A 3 0.56 0.58 -11.13
N ALA A 4 0.79 0.62 -9.82
CA ALA A 4 2.10 1.02 -9.33
C ALA A 4 3.12 -0.04 -9.73
N LEU A 5 2.84 -1.32 -9.49
CA LEU A 5 3.74 -2.45 -9.75
C LEU A 5 3.89 -2.84 -11.24
N GLY A 6 3.28 -2.09 -12.16
CA GLY A 6 3.38 -2.37 -13.60
C GLY A 6 2.42 -3.46 -14.09
N TYR A 7 1.56 -3.99 -13.21
CA TYR A 7 0.45 -4.85 -13.61
C TYR A 7 -0.67 -3.98 -14.18
N ALA A 8 -0.61 -3.74 -15.49
CA ALA A 8 -1.60 -2.95 -16.23
C ALA A 8 -2.85 -3.76 -16.59
N GLU A 9 -2.71 -5.08 -16.74
CA GLU A 9 -3.79 -5.97 -17.20
C GLU A 9 -4.53 -6.67 -16.05
N GLU A 10 -3.88 -6.85 -14.91
CA GLU A 10 -4.44 -7.57 -13.76
C GLU A 10 -4.44 -6.73 -12.48
N GLN A 11 -5.58 -6.72 -11.77
CA GLN A 11 -5.71 -6.03 -10.50
C GLN A 11 -5.44 -6.97 -9.32
N TYR A 12 -4.24 -6.88 -8.75
CA TYR A 12 -3.90 -7.58 -7.52
C TYR A 12 -4.15 -6.77 -6.25
N CYS A 13 -4.84 -7.40 -5.31
CA CYS A 13 -4.95 -6.95 -3.94
C CYS A 13 -3.66 -7.28 -3.14
N LEU A 14 -3.42 -6.61 -2.01
CA LEU A 14 -2.23 -6.87 -1.19
C LEU A 14 -2.17 -8.32 -0.68
N SER A 15 -3.30 -8.86 -0.23
CA SER A 15 -3.41 -10.25 0.22
C SER A 15 -3.27 -11.26 -0.92
N CYS A 16 -3.59 -10.85 -2.15
CA CYS A 16 -3.39 -11.64 -3.37
C CYS A 16 -1.89 -11.76 -3.65
N LEU A 17 -1.18 -10.63 -3.68
CA LEU A 17 0.28 -10.60 -3.86
C LEU A 17 1.01 -11.35 -2.76
N SER A 18 0.59 -11.19 -1.50
CA SER A 18 1.22 -11.89 -0.39
C SER A 18 1.13 -13.41 -0.55
N LYS A 19 -0.03 -13.94 -0.97
CA LYS A 19 -0.21 -15.36 -1.26
C LYS A 19 0.59 -15.83 -2.47
N MET A 20 0.61 -15.05 -3.56
CA MET A 20 1.34 -15.40 -4.78
C MET A 20 2.85 -15.52 -4.56
N HIS A 21 3.40 -14.68 -3.67
CA HIS A 21 4.82 -14.63 -3.38
C HIS A 21 5.21 -15.41 -2.11
N ASP A 22 4.28 -16.13 -1.48
CA ASP A 22 4.48 -16.83 -0.20
C ASP A 22 5.12 -15.94 0.88
N GLN A 23 4.61 -14.72 1.01
CA GLN A 23 5.05 -13.73 1.99
C GLN A 23 3.89 -13.28 2.88
N SER A 24 4.21 -12.76 4.06
CA SER A 24 3.20 -12.11 4.89
C SER A 24 2.70 -10.82 4.22
N MET A 25 1.44 -10.45 4.48
CA MET A 25 0.90 -9.16 4.02
C MET A 25 1.74 -7.98 4.50
N GLU A 26 2.33 -8.07 5.69
CA GLU A 26 3.19 -7.04 6.26
C GLU A 26 4.52 -6.88 5.52
N SER A 27 5.13 -7.98 5.08
CA SER A 27 6.39 -7.96 4.32
C SER A 27 6.15 -7.47 2.89
N MET A 28 5.10 -7.99 2.24
CA MET A 28 4.67 -7.52 0.93
C MET A 28 4.30 -6.02 0.97
N PHE A 29 3.65 -5.57 2.05
CA PHE A 29 3.35 -4.16 2.25
C PHE A 29 4.63 -3.32 2.28
N ASP A 30 5.65 -3.69 3.06
CA ASP A 30 6.87 -2.89 3.19
C ASP A 30 7.58 -2.73 1.84
N PHE A 31 7.64 -3.80 1.04
CA PHE A 31 8.18 -3.78 -0.31
C PHE A 31 7.38 -2.85 -1.24
N VAL A 32 6.07 -3.08 -1.35
CA VAL A 32 5.21 -2.32 -2.27
C VAL A 32 5.11 -0.86 -1.84
N TYR A 33 5.05 -0.59 -0.53
CA TYR A 33 4.98 0.76 0.02
C TYR A 33 6.21 1.57 -0.37
N GLY A 34 7.42 1.05 -0.15
CA GLY A 34 8.65 1.73 -0.56
C GLY A 34 8.68 2.04 -2.06
N TYR A 35 8.25 1.08 -2.87
CA TYR A 35 8.19 1.23 -4.32
C TYR A 35 7.08 2.21 -4.79
N VAL A 36 5.92 2.26 -4.14
CA VAL A 36 4.86 3.25 -4.42
C VAL A 36 5.32 4.65 -4.04
N GLN A 37 5.99 4.79 -2.88
CA GLN A 37 6.47 6.08 -2.37
C GLN A 37 7.63 6.67 -3.19
N SER A 38 8.39 5.86 -3.94
CA SER A 38 9.44 6.36 -4.83
C SER A 38 8.91 7.01 -6.11
N ARG A 39 7.62 6.84 -6.42
CA ARG A 39 6.97 7.36 -7.63
C ARG A 39 6.13 8.59 -7.31
N ASP A 40 6.58 9.75 -7.78
CA ASP A 40 5.96 11.05 -7.50
C ASP A 40 4.45 11.12 -7.80
N CYS A 41 3.99 10.45 -8.86
CA CYS A 41 2.58 10.43 -9.23
C CYS A 41 1.69 9.79 -8.16
N PHE A 42 2.19 8.78 -7.45
CA PHE A 42 1.46 8.15 -6.35
C PHE A 42 1.70 8.87 -5.03
N LYS A 43 2.95 9.28 -4.77
CA LYS A 43 3.35 9.96 -3.53
C LYS A 43 2.52 11.22 -3.27
N LYS A 44 2.33 12.09 -4.28
CA LYS A 44 1.59 13.36 -4.14
C LYS A 44 0.13 13.17 -3.74
N GLU A 45 -0.51 12.11 -4.21
CA GLU A 45 -1.88 11.77 -3.83
C GLU A 45 -1.91 11.09 -2.46
N TRP A 46 -0.93 10.23 -2.16
CA TRP A 46 -0.86 9.53 -0.89
C TRP A 46 -0.71 10.47 0.31
N VAL A 47 0.09 11.54 0.20
CA VAL A 47 0.29 12.53 1.29
C VAL A 47 -0.92 13.42 1.56
N LYS A 48 -1.94 13.39 0.70
CA LYS A 48 -3.21 14.08 0.95
C LYS A 48 -4.01 13.37 2.04
N MET A 49 -3.89 12.05 2.14
CA MET A 49 -4.56 11.27 3.18
C MET A 49 -3.96 11.59 4.55
N LYS A 50 -4.74 12.17 5.45
CA LYS A 50 -4.25 12.67 6.75
C LYS A 50 -4.29 11.63 7.85
N ASP A 51 -5.28 10.75 7.83
CA ASP A 51 -5.39 9.70 8.82
C ASP A 51 -6.10 8.45 8.28
N LYS A 52 -6.18 7.42 9.13
CA LYS A 52 -6.74 6.12 8.80
C LYS A 52 -8.22 6.15 8.37
N SER A 53 -8.99 7.16 8.76
CA SER A 53 -10.41 7.31 8.39
C SER A 53 -10.60 7.63 6.90
N GLU A 54 -9.57 8.20 6.26
CA GLU A 54 -9.56 8.50 4.83
C GLU A 54 -9.11 7.31 3.98
N CYS A 55 -8.78 6.17 4.61
CA CYS A 55 -8.40 4.97 3.90
C CYS A 55 -9.62 4.33 3.23
N PRO A 56 -9.63 4.15 1.90
CA PRO A 56 -10.77 3.56 1.21
C PRO A 56 -10.93 2.05 1.45
N LEU A 57 -9.87 1.39 1.95
CA LEU A 57 -9.81 -0.07 2.13
C LEU A 57 -9.23 -0.43 3.52
N PRO A 58 -9.90 -0.03 4.62
CA PRO A 58 -9.31 -0.13 5.95
C PRO A 58 -9.13 -1.57 6.46
N ASN A 59 -9.90 -2.52 5.91
CA ASN A 59 -9.89 -3.93 6.31
C ASN A 59 -9.05 -4.83 5.39
N ASP A 60 -8.66 -4.34 4.20
CA ASP A 60 -7.96 -5.12 3.18
C ASP A 60 -6.48 -4.72 3.04
N CYS A 61 -5.98 -3.91 3.97
CA CYS A 61 -4.63 -3.36 3.96
C CYS A 61 -4.00 -3.34 5.36
N VAL A 62 -2.67 -3.20 5.42
CA VAL A 62 -1.92 -3.06 6.67
C VAL A 62 -1.98 -1.60 7.13
N ILE A 63 -3.18 -1.12 7.49
CA ILE A 63 -3.47 0.29 7.76
C ILE A 63 -2.56 0.92 8.81
N ARG A 64 -2.16 0.14 9.82
CA ARG A 64 -1.25 0.57 10.89
C ARG A 64 0.15 0.91 10.37
N LYS A 65 0.56 0.34 9.24
CA LYS A 65 1.82 0.65 8.58
C LYS A 65 1.71 1.83 7.60
N CYS A 66 0.54 2.05 6.98
CA CYS A 66 0.29 3.19 6.08
C CYS A 66 0.38 4.55 6.79
N PHE A 67 -0.15 4.64 8.01
CA PHE A 67 -0.31 5.88 8.77
C PHE A 67 0.57 5.88 10.02
N LYS A 68 1.83 5.45 9.90
CA LYS A 68 2.84 5.60 10.96
C LYS A 68 3.22 7.08 11.13
N TRP A 69 2.27 7.94 11.49
CA TRP A 69 2.55 9.26 12.02
C TRP A 69 2.49 9.19 13.54
N THR A 70 3.70 9.26 14.11
CA THR A 70 4.08 9.72 15.45
C THR A 70 2.95 9.98 16.45
N MET A 71 2.92 9.17 17.51
CA MET A 71 2.58 9.70 18.83
C MET A 71 3.53 10.87 19.12
N THR A 72 3.06 12.09 18.89
CA THR A 72 3.62 13.33 19.43
C THR A 72 2.45 14.14 19.92
#